data_AF-A0A846W4I4-F1
#
_entry.id   AF-A0A846W4I4-F1
#
_cell.length_a   1.000
_cell.length_b   1.000
_cell.length_c   1.000
_cell.angle_alpha   90.00
_cell.angle_beta   90.00
_cell.angle_gamma   90.00
#
_symmetry.space_group_name_H-M   'P 1'
#
loop_
_entity.id
_entity.type
_entity.pdbx_description
1 polymer ?
#
loop_
_entity_poly.entity_id
_entity_poly.type
_entity_poly.pdbx_seq_one_letter_code
_entity_poly.pdbx_strand_id
1 'polypeptide(L)'
;MSDSVDMRKETKLLSARYERDSDGRLVFVPAVPAEPDRDAEWPLLAKDSTGSTTRIWFAFPLDMSLHLAIGAATWFAVPGSISLLYGLLAWLTASFLHRTVIQRLTRATLGKAVFGLRMRYTDGTYPTLGRLIKEWFRGLGAALEMLAWLG
;
A
#
# COMPACT_ATOMS: atom_id res chain seq x y z
N MET A 1 -14.54 -36.60 -6.51
CA MET A 1 -15.17 -35.36 -5.99
C MET A 1 -14.43 -34.11 -6.47
N SER A 2 -13.08 -34.09 -6.47
CA SER A 2 -12.23 -32.98 -6.95
C SER A 2 -12.54 -32.54 -8.39
N ASP A 3 -12.60 -33.50 -9.32
CA ASP A 3 -12.74 -33.22 -10.77
C ASP A 3 -14.05 -32.50 -11.13
N SER A 4 -15.14 -32.81 -10.42
CA SER A 4 -16.44 -32.18 -10.65
C SER A 4 -16.51 -30.73 -10.15
N VAL A 5 -15.60 -30.33 -9.26
CA VAL A 5 -15.49 -28.96 -8.75
C VAL A 5 -14.62 -28.14 -9.70
N ASP A 6 -13.50 -28.70 -10.17
CA ASP A 6 -12.63 -28.04 -11.15
C ASP A 6 -13.32 -27.86 -12.49
N MET A 7 -14.00 -28.89 -13.00
CA MET A 7 -14.76 -28.78 -14.25
C MET A 7 -15.84 -27.69 -14.17
N ARG A 8 -16.48 -27.53 -13.00
CA ARG A 8 -17.50 -26.49 -12.77
C ARG A 8 -16.90 -25.08 -12.67
N LYS A 9 -15.67 -24.96 -12.18
CA LYS A 9 -14.91 -23.69 -12.20
C LYS A 9 -14.50 -23.34 -13.62
N GLU A 10 -13.97 -24.28 -14.39
CA GLU A 10 -13.62 -24.06 -15.80
C GLU A 10 -14.84 -23.68 -16.63
N THR A 11 -15.97 -24.36 -16.44
CA THR A 11 -17.22 -24.04 -17.17
C THR A 11 -17.69 -22.62 -16.87
N LYS A 12 -17.55 -22.15 -15.63
CA LYS A 12 -17.87 -20.76 -15.24
C LYS A 12 -16.89 -19.74 -15.82
N LEU A 13 -15.60 -20.08 -15.92
CA LEU A 13 -14.59 -19.23 -16.56
C LEU A 13 -14.81 -19.13 -18.08
N LEU A 14 -15.28 -20.21 -18.70
CA LEU A 14 -15.54 -20.30 -20.15
C LEU A 14 -16.88 -19.70 -20.58
N SER A 15 -17.84 -19.52 -19.66
CA SER A 15 -19.11 -18.86 -19.97
C SER A 15 -18.90 -17.34 -20.10
N ALA A 16 -18.43 -16.86 -21.23
CA ALA A 16 -18.33 -15.43 -21.50
C ALA A 16 -19.54 -14.92 -22.31
N ARG A 17 -19.82 -13.62 -22.21
CA ARG A 17 -20.90 -12.94 -22.95
C ARG A 17 -20.32 -11.75 -23.72
N TYR A 18 -21.03 -11.30 -24.76
CA TYR A 18 -20.71 -10.05 -25.45
C TYR A 18 -21.81 -9.05 -25.13
N GLU A 19 -21.43 -7.86 -24.65
CA GLU A 19 -22.34 -6.73 -24.43
C GLU A 19 -21.96 -5.58 -25.36
N ARG A 20 -22.92 -4.75 -25.77
CA ARG A 20 -22.59 -3.52 -26.50
C ARG A 20 -22.18 -2.43 -25.53
N ASP A 21 -21.04 -1.80 -25.77
CA ASP A 21 -20.64 -0.58 -25.07
C ASP A 21 -21.48 0.64 -25.50
N SER A 22 -21.22 1.78 -24.88
CA SER A 22 -21.89 3.05 -25.19
C SER A 22 -21.68 3.54 -26.62
N ASP A 23 -20.64 3.06 -27.30
CA ASP A 23 -20.30 3.38 -28.69
C ASP A 23 -20.86 2.32 -29.67
N GLY A 24 -21.62 1.36 -29.16
CA GLY A 24 -22.27 0.29 -29.93
C GLY A 24 -21.35 -0.87 -30.33
N ARG A 25 -20.10 -0.91 -29.86
CA ARG A 25 -19.15 -2.00 -30.12
C ARG A 25 -19.41 -3.17 -29.19
N LEU A 26 -19.28 -4.40 -29.72
CA LEU A 26 -19.38 -5.60 -28.90
C LEU A 26 -18.10 -5.78 -28.09
N VAL A 27 -18.22 -5.69 -26.76
CA VAL A 27 -17.15 -5.91 -25.80
C VAL A 27 -17.35 -7.26 -25.13
N PHE A 28 -16.27 -8.03 -25.03
CA PHE A 28 -16.26 -9.30 -24.32
C PHE A 28 -16.36 -9.06 -22.81
N VAL A 29 -17.42 -9.58 -22.18
CA VAL A 29 -17.67 -9.52 -20.74
C VAL A 29 -17.67 -10.96 -20.20
N PRO A 30 -16.60 -11.40 -19.51
CA PRO A 30 -16.58 -12.73 -18.90
C PRO A 30 -17.63 -12.83 -17.79
N ALA A 31 -18.33 -13.97 -17.66
CA ALA A 31 -19.36 -14.13 -16.60
C ALA A 31 -18.78 -14.13 -15.20
N VAL A 32 -17.48 -14.41 -15.07
CA VAL A 32 -16.71 -14.11 -13.87
C VAL A 32 -15.91 -12.84 -14.18
N PRO A 33 -16.18 -11.71 -13.50
CA PRO A 33 -15.35 -10.53 -13.63
C PRO A 33 -13.89 -10.92 -13.42
N ALA A 34 -13.00 -10.46 -14.29
CA ALA A 34 -11.56 -10.63 -14.06
C ALA A 34 -11.22 -10.10 -12.66
N GLU A 35 -10.40 -10.84 -11.91
CA GLU A 35 -9.94 -10.33 -10.61
C GLU A 35 -9.25 -8.97 -10.86
N PRO A 36 -9.64 -7.90 -10.15
CA PRO A 36 -9.08 -6.59 -10.40
C PRO A 36 -7.56 -6.67 -10.29
N ASP A 37 -6.86 -6.14 -11.29
CA ASP A 37 -5.40 -6.07 -11.28
C ASP A 37 -4.94 -5.06 -10.22
N ARG A 38 -4.82 -5.55 -8.98
CA ARG A 38 -4.36 -4.80 -7.82
C ARG A 38 -2.91 -4.37 -7.94
N ASP A 39 -2.15 -4.99 -8.85
CA ASP A 39 -0.76 -4.62 -9.11
C ASP A 39 -0.68 -3.40 -10.03
N ALA A 40 -1.62 -3.26 -10.96
CA ALA A 40 -1.81 -2.07 -11.81
C ALA A 40 -2.42 -0.85 -11.08
N GLU A 41 -3.03 -1.03 -9.90
CA GLU A 41 -3.66 0.06 -9.13
C GLU A 41 -2.65 0.96 -8.39
N TRP A 42 -1.69 1.47 -9.14
CA TRP A 42 -0.48 2.10 -8.67
C TRP A 42 -0.60 3.63 -8.53
N PRO A 43 -0.13 4.27 -7.42
CA PRO A 43 0.15 3.74 -6.07
C PRO A 43 -1.09 3.64 -5.17
N LEU A 44 -0.98 2.88 -4.06
CA LEU A 44 -2.02 2.77 -3.02
C LEU A 44 -2.25 4.12 -2.32
N LEU A 45 -3.14 4.94 -2.87
CA LEU A 45 -3.49 6.24 -2.30
C LEU A 45 -4.55 6.08 -1.20
N ALA A 46 -4.32 6.76 -0.08
CA ALA A 46 -5.32 6.86 0.97
C ALA A 46 -6.39 7.88 0.56
N LYS A 47 -7.66 7.51 0.69
CA LYS A 47 -8.81 8.36 0.35
C LYS A 47 -9.52 8.77 1.64
N ASP A 48 -10.06 9.99 1.67
CA ASP A 48 -10.98 10.42 2.72
C ASP A 48 -12.42 9.93 2.44
N SER A 49 -13.37 10.31 3.30
CA SER A 49 -14.79 9.95 3.15
C SER A 49 -15.43 10.49 1.87
N THR A 50 -14.83 11.50 1.23
CA THR A 50 -15.27 12.08 -0.04
C THR A 50 -14.58 11.47 -1.26
N GLY A 51 -13.60 10.60 -1.04
CA GLY A 51 -12.78 10.01 -2.10
C GLY A 51 -11.55 10.84 -2.50
N SER A 52 -11.28 11.97 -1.83
CA SER A 52 -10.17 12.86 -2.15
C SER A 52 -8.84 12.40 -1.54
N THR A 53 -7.74 12.71 -2.23
CA THR A 53 -6.35 12.38 -1.85
C THR A 53 -5.51 13.63 -1.52
N THR A 54 -6.07 14.84 -1.61
CA THR A 54 -5.33 16.11 -1.51
C THR A 54 -4.53 16.26 -0.21
N ARG A 55 -4.98 15.61 0.87
CA ARG A 55 -4.36 15.69 2.21
C ARG A 55 -3.15 14.77 2.40
N ILE A 56 -2.86 13.88 1.45
CA ILE A 56 -1.71 12.96 1.52
C ILE A 56 -0.38 13.71 1.73
N TRP A 57 -0.23 14.88 1.10
CA TRP A 57 0.96 15.71 1.19
C TRP A 57 1.28 16.17 2.61
N PHE A 58 0.27 16.27 3.49
CA PHE A 58 0.45 16.63 4.90
C PHE A 58 0.57 15.42 5.81
N ALA A 59 -0.05 14.29 5.44
CA ALA A 59 0.07 13.05 6.20
C ALA A 59 1.50 12.48 6.19
N PHE A 60 2.19 12.57 5.04
CA PHE A 60 3.53 12.02 4.90
C PHE A 60 4.58 12.70 5.80
N PRO A 61 4.70 14.05 5.84
CA PRO A 61 5.63 14.72 6.74
C PRO A 61 5.39 14.38 8.20
N LEU A 62 4.12 14.30 8.63
CA LEU A 62 3.78 13.97 10.01
C LEU A 62 4.24 12.55 10.40
N ASP A 63 4.01 11.57 9.53
CA ASP A 63 4.54 10.21 9.73
C ASP A 63 6.07 10.20 9.78
N MET A 64 6.72 11.00 8.93
CA MET A 64 8.18 11.06 8.87
C MET A 64 8.79 11.75 10.09
N SER A 65 8.15 12.81 10.60
CA SER A 65 8.53 13.45 11.87
C SER A 65 8.43 12.47 13.04
N LEU A 66 7.39 11.62 13.10
CA LEU A 66 7.27 10.59 14.11
C LEU A 66 8.43 9.60 14.05
N HIS A 67 8.78 9.11 12.86
CA HIS A 67 9.90 8.17 12.70
C HIS A 67 11.22 8.82 13.10
N LEU A 68 11.47 10.05 12.65
CA LEU A 68 12.68 10.82 12.99
C LEU A 68 12.79 11.04 14.49
N ALA A 69 11.67 11.35 15.17
CA ALA A 69 11.64 11.50 16.62
C ALA A 69 12.04 10.21 17.34
N ILE A 70 11.55 9.05 16.88
CA ILE A 70 11.94 7.74 17.44
C ILE A 70 13.44 7.48 17.24
N GLY A 71 13.95 7.69 16.02
CA GLY A 71 15.37 7.49 15.72
C GLY A 71 16.29 8.42 16.53
N ALA A 72 15.93 9.70 16.62
CA ALA A 72 16.67 10.69 17.41
C ALA A 72 16.64 10.33 18.90
N ALA A 73 15.48 9.97 19.46
CA ALA A 73 15.37 9.55 20.84
C ALA A 73 16.25 8.34 21.14
N THR A 74 16.29 7.35 20.25
CA THR A 74 17.19 6.19 20.40
C THR A 74 18.66 6.59 20.32
N TRP A 75 19.04 7.47 19.38
CA TRP A 75 20.41 7.96 19.28
C TRP A 75 20.86 8.64 20.59
N PHE A 76 20.05 9.53 21.15
CA PHE A 76 20.40 10.22 22.40
C PHE A 76 20.34 9.33 23.66
N ALA A 77 19.58 8.23 23.62
CA ALA A 77 19.47 7.30 24.74
C ALA A 77 20.59 6.25 24.79
N VAL A 78 21.22 5.95 23.66
CA VAL A 78 22.29 4.94 23.58
C VAL A 78 23.66 5.64 23.67
N PRO A 79 24.49 5.32 24.68
CA PRO A 79 25.84 5.86 24.76
C PRO A 79 26.80 5.14 23.79
N GLY A 80 27.85 5.84 23.37
CA GLY A 80 28.96 5.26 22.60
C GLY A 80 28.91 5.53 21.10
N SER A 81 29.95 5.05 20.40
CA SER A 81 30.20 5.32 18.99
C SER A 81 29.19 4.68 18.03
N ILE A 82 28.44 3.68 18.49
CA ILE A 82 27.41 2.98 17.71
C ILE A 82 26.00 3.56 17.88
N SER A 83 25.85 4.62 18.67
CA SER A 83 24.56 5.25 18.98
C SER A 83 23.80 5.74 17.73
N LEU A 84 24.52 6.32 16.77
CA LEU A 84 23.95 6.72 15.48
C LEU A 84 23.37 5.53 14.71
N LEU A 85 24.07 4.38 14.70
CA LEU A 85 23.59 3.17 14.04
C LEU A 85 22.28 2.68 14.67
N TYR A 86 22.18 2.69 16.01
CA TYR A 86 20.93 2.35 16.70
C TYR A 86 19.80 3.34 16.40
N GLY A 87 20.10 4.64 16.32
CA GLY A 87 19.13 5.65 15.91
C GLY A 87 18.59 5.41 14.50
N LEU A 88 19.47 5.11 13.54
CA LEU A 88 19.09 4.77 12.16
C LEU A 88 18.26 3.49 12.09
N LEU A 89 18.65 2.44 12.82
CA LEU A 89 17.90 1.18 12.89
C LEU A 89 16.51 1.39 13.51
N ALA A 90 16.41 2.18 14.58
CA ALA A 90 15.14 2.50 15.22
C ALA A 90 14.22 3.32 14.29
N TRP A 91 14.77 4.34 13.61
CA TRP A 91 14.05 5.10 12.60
C TRP A 91 13.49 4.20 11.49
N LEU A 92 14.34 3.33 10.92
CA LEU A 92 13.96 2.45 9.81
C LEU A 92 12.93 1.39 10.24
N THR A 93 13.12 0.81 11.43
CA THR A 93 12.21 -0.19 12.00
C THR A 93 10.85 0.43 12.33
N ALA A 94 10.82 1.65 12.90
CA ALA A 94 9.59 2.38 13.16
C ALA A 94 8.85 2.68 11.85
N SER A 95 9.57 3.09 10.80
CA SER A 95 9.01 3.31 9.46
C SER A 95 8.36 2.04 8.90
N PHE A 96 9.08 0.92 8.96
CA PHE A 96 8.58 -0.37 8.50
C PHE A 96 7.33 -0.81 9.25
N LEU A 97 7.37 -0.87 10.58
CA LEU A 97 6.24 -1.33 11.40
C LEU A 97 5.03 -0.41 11.26
N HIS A 98 5.24 0.91 11.19
CA HIS A 98 4.15 1.87 11.05
C HIS A 98 3.42 1.69 9.70
N ARG A 99 4.16 1.50 8.61
CA ARG A 99 3.58 1.36 7.26
C ARG A 99 3.06 -0.04 6.93
N THR A 100 3.58 -1.08 7.57
CA THR A 100 3.17 -2.46 7.27
C THR A 100 2.18 -3.00 8.29
N VAL A 101 2.50 -2.92 9.58
CA VAL A 101 1.70 -3.52 10.66
C VAL A 101 0.60 -2.57 11.10
N ILE A 102 0.95 -1.37 11.58
CA ILE A 102 -0.03 -0.40 12.09
C ILE A 102 -0.99 0.01 10.97
N GLN A 103 -0.47 0.27 9.78
CA GLN A 103 -1.27 0.60 8.62
C GLN A 103 -2.23 -0.52 8.20
N ARG A 104 -1.86 -1.79 8.40
CA ARG A 104 -2.75 -2.93 8.12
C ARG A 104 -3.89 -3.00 9.12
N LEU A 105 -3.58 -2.83 10.41
CA LEU A 105 -4.54 -2.97 11.49
C LEU A 105 -5.57 -1.83 11.49
N THR A 106 -5.08 -0.60 11.36
CA THR A 106 -5.92 0.61 11.46
C THR A 106 -6.41 1.10 10.09
N ARG A 107 -5.88 0.53 9.00
CA ARG A 107 -6.11 0.96 7.61
C ARG A 107 -5.57 2.36 7.31
N ALA A 108 -4.77 2.92 8.21
CA ALA A 108 -4.18 4.26 8.08
C ALA A 108 -2.83 4.31 8.82
N THR A 109 -1.94 5.22 8.44
CA THR A 109 -0.87 5.65 9.35
C THR A 109 -1.40 6.74 10.27
N LEU A 110 -0.66 7.12 11.31
CA LEU A 110 -1.03 8.20 12.21
C LEU A 110 -1.35 9.49 11.45
N GLY A 111 -0.49 9.90 10.53
CA GLY A 111 -0.71 11.09 9.70
C GLY A 111 -1.98 10.96 8.86
N LYS A 112 -2.18 9.81 8.22
CA LYS A 112 -3.41 9.56 7.45
C LYS A 112 -4.65 9.61 8.35
N ALA A 113 -4.60 9.04 9.54
CA ALA A 113 -5.69 9.03 10.50
C ALA A 113 -6.05 10.45 10.96
N VAL A 114 -5.07 11.30 11.26
CA VAL A 114 -5.27 12.71 11.62
C VAL A 114 -6.03 13.47 10.52
N PHE A 115 -5.78 13.16 9.25
CA PHE A 115 -6.46 13.80 8.12
C PHE A 115 -7.74 13.08 7.64
N GLY A 116 -8.19 12.03 8.34
CA GLY A 116 -9.37 11.24 7.99
C GLY A 116 -9.17 10.32 6.77
N LEU A 117 -7.93 10.09 6.37
CA LEU A 117 -7.57 9.25 5.23
C LEU A 117 -7.52 7.78 5.64
N ARG A 118 -8.07 6.91 4.81
CA ARG A 118 -7.98 5.45 4.95
C ARG A 118 -7.52 4.83 3.65
N MET A 119 -6.69 3.80 3.75
CA MET A 119 -6.33 2.99 2.60
C MET A 119 -7.46 2.06 2.22
N ARG A 120 -7.76 2.05 0.92
CA ARG A 120 -8.74 1.17 0.31
C ARG A 120 -8.43 1.08 -1.17
N TYR A 121 -8.59 -0.10 -1.75
CA TYR A 121 -8.63 -0.28 -3.21
C TYR A 121 -9.92 0.32 -3.77
N THR A 122 -9.98 0.53 -5.09
CA THR A 122 -11.19 0.99 -5.81
C THR A 122 -12.34 0.02 -5.67
N ASP A 123 -12.07 -1.28 -5.63
CA ASP A 123 -13.05 -2.35 -5.35
C ASP A 123 -13.58 -2.32 -3.90
N GLY A 124 -13.01 -1.47 -3.05
CA GLY A 124 -13.41 -1.31 -1.68
C GLY A 124 -12.76 -2.31 -0.70
N THR A 125 -11.82 -3.13 -1.14
CA THR A 125 -11.06 -4.04 -0.30
C THR A 125 -9.82 -3.35 0.30
N TYR A 126 -9.10 -4.05 1.17
CA TYR A 126 -7.94 -3.50 1.89
C TYR A 126 -6.65 -4.21 1.48
N PRO A 127 -5.51 -3.50 1.44
CA PRO A 127 -4.23 -4.09 1.09
C PRO A 127 -3.80 -5.15 2.10
N THR A 128 -3.20 -6.23 1.58
CA THR A 128 -2.62 -7.30 2.38
C THR A 128 -1.28 -6.86 2.96
N LEU A 129 -0.81 -7.57 3.99
CA LEU A 129 0.49 -7.30 4.63
C LEU A 129 1.63 -7.46 3.63
N GLY A 130 1.58 -8.52 2.81
CA GLY A 130 2.57 -8.76 1.76
C GLY A 130 2.63 -7.62 0.74
N ARG A 131 1.49 -7.05 0.35
CA ARG A 131 1.46 -5.87 -0.52
C ARG A 131 2.11 -4.66 0.16
N LEU A 132 1.77 -4.38 1.42
CA LEU A 132 2.34 -3.27 2.16
C LEU A 132 3.87 -3.40 2.32
N ILE A 133 4.37 -4.61 2.54
CA ILE A 133 5.82 -4.89 2.60
C ILE A 133 6.48 -4.59 1.25
N LYS A 134 5.92 -5.08 0.14
CA LYS A 134 6.42 -4.79 -1.21
C LYS A 134 6.49 -3.28 -1.47
N GLU A 135 5.46 -2.55 -1.07
CA GLU A 135 5.45 -1.09 -1.25
C GLU A 135 6.47 -0.35 -0.40
N TRP A 136 6.73 -0.84 0.81
CA TRP A 136 7.77 -0.28 1.63
C TRP A 136 9.15 -0.44 0.98
N PHE A 137 9.47 -1.63 0.47
CA PHE A 137 10.74 -1.89 -0.21
C PHE A 137 10.89 -1.10 -1.51
N ARG A 138 9.81 -0.93 -2.29
CA ARG A 138 9.88 -0.08 -3.48
C ARG A 138 10.13 1.39 -3.12
N GLY A 139 9.46 1.89 -2.08
CA GLY A 139 9.71 3.24 -1.58
C GLY A 139 11.15 3.42 -1.08
N LEU A 140 11.71 2.41 -0.41
CA LEU A 140 13.11 2.40 0.00
C LEU A 140 14.06 2.42 -1.20
N GLY A 141 13.82 1.57 -2.22
CA GLY A 141 14.61 1.54 -3.44
C GLY A 141 14.64 2.90 -4.14
N ALA A 142 13.48 3.53 -4.33
CA ALA A 142 13.38 4.86 -4.94
C ALA A 142 14.15 5.94 -4.13
N ALA A 143 14.11 5.87 -2.80
CA ALA A 143 14.86 6.78 -1.94
C ALA A 143 16.38 6.58 -2.07
N LEU A 144 16.84 5.32 -2.16
CA LEU A 144 18.26 5.00 -2.36
C LEU A 144 18.75 5.43 -3.75
N GLU A 145 17.94 5.21 -4.79
CA GLU A 145 18.23 5.68 -6.14
C GLU A 145 18.36 7.21 -6.19
N MET A 146 17.45 7.94 -5.52
CA MET A 146 17.52 9.40 -5.42
C MET A 146 18.78 9.87 -4.68
N LEU A 147 19.17 9.17 -3.60
CA LEU A 147 20.40 9.47 -2.87
C LEU A 147 21.64 9.24 -3.74
N ALA A 148 21.66 8.16 -4.52
CA ALA A 148 22.76 7.82 -5.41
C ALA A 148 22.92 8.82 -6.57
N TRP A 149 21.85 9.51 -6.97
CA TRP A 149 21.91 10.59 -7.95
C TRP A 149 22.44 11.92 -7.40
N LEU A 150 22.42 12.11 -6.08
CA LEU A 150 22.82 13.36 -5.41
C LEU A 150 24.26 13.33 -4.86
N GLY A 151 24.90 12.15 -4.82
CA GLY A 151 26.28 11.96 -4.38
C GLY A 151 27.23 11.79 -5.56
#